data_AF-A0A941CCY4-F1
#
_entry.id   AF-A0A941CCY4-F1
#
_cell.length_a   1.000
_cell.length_b   1.000
_cell.length_c   1.000
_cell.angle_alpha   90.00
_cell.angle_beta   90.00
_cell.angle_gamma   90.00
#
_symmetry.space_group_name_H-M   'P 1'
#
loop_
_entity.id
_entity.type
_entity.pdbx_description
1 polymer ?
#
loop_
_entity_poly.entity_id
_entity_poly.type
_entity_poly.pdbx_seq_one_letter_code
_entity_poly.pdbx_strand_id
1 'polypeptide(L)'
;MINIDTESTSDYNEAIISVVTTDKELEFMELLKERNVKVHLMDAIPTDIESWEVSPDTIILDNKIDKDWESKLDSIRKISAYKDIPVIVLNNDEVQIEDVFSNWNKEFLFVQRENSKSILRAVMATVKYWKRLNSVLLKTNQLNRILSTNYLILDAKNECLEKVQQQLNQLHTIITPEIKKELLKIDDLIADNLKKGDHYQLFKAHFEEVHPLFYKKLLAINEDLSNNDLKLAAFLKMNFNNSEISFFMGISIAGVKKAIQRLRVKLGLQPQESLRQFIFTIEV
;
A
#
# COMPACT_ATOMS: atom_id res chain seq x y z
N MET A 1 -19.35 -13.76 -25.52
CA MET A 1 -18.20 -14.52 -26.05
C MET A 1 -17.11 -13.51 -26.39
N ILE A 2 -16.18 -13.26 -25.46
CA ILE A 2 -15.11 -12.29 -25.69
C ILE A 2 -14.04 -13.02 -26.50
N ASN A 3 -13.79 -12.56 -27.72
CA ASN A 3 -12.83 -13.13 -28.65
C ASN A 3 -11.43 -12.65 -28.23
N ILE A 4 -10.66 -13.50 -27.54
CA ILE A 4 -9.33 -13.18 -26.97
C ILE A 4 -8.19 -13.51 -27.95
N ASP A 5 -8.48 -14.08 -29.12
CA ASP A 5 -7.45 -14.64 -30.02
C ASP A 5 -6.74 -13.62 -30.93
N THR A 6 -6.87 -12.30 -30.70
CA THR A 6 -6.24 -11.27 -31.56
C THR A 6 -5.59 -10.08 -30.83
N GLU A 7 -4.92 -10.28 -29.70
CA GLU A 7 -4.06 -9.23 -29.13
C GLU A 7 -2.59 -9.66 -29.12
N SER A 8 -1.76 -8.81 -29.73
CA SER A 8 -0.34 -8.99 -29.96
C SER A 8 0.44 -9.24 -28.67
N THR A 9 1.47 -10.07 -28.78
CA THR A 9 2.51 -10.34 -27.76
C THR A 9 3.34 -9.11 -27.36
N SER A 10 2.92 -7.89 -27.72
CA SER A 10 3.66 -6.64 -27.51
C SER A 10 3.38 -5.93 -26.18
N ASP A 11 2.42 -6.40 -25.38
CA ASP A 11 2.08 -5.77 -24.10
C ASP A 11 2.97 -6.22 -22.91
N TYR A 12 3.91 -7.15 -23.14
CA TYR A 12 4.76 -7.72 -22.09
C TYR A 12 6.25 -7.66 -22.45
N ASN A 13 6.86 -6.48 -22.28
CA ASN A 13 8.32 -6.34 -22.32
C ASN A 13 9.01 -6.97 -21.09
N GLU A 14 8.27 -7.22 -20.00
CA GLU A 14 8.77 -7.88 -18.79
C GLU A 14 8.26 -9.32 -18.71
N ALA A 15 9.16 -10.26 -18.44
CA ALA A 15 8.83 -11.67 -18.30
C ALA A 15 7.88 -11.92 -17.13
N ILE A 16 6.81 -12.67 -17.36
CA ILE A 16 5.83 -13.05 -16.34
C ILE A 16 6.44 -14.16 -15.47
N ILE A 17 6.41 -14.05 -14.15
CA ILE A 17 6.93 -15.09 -13.25
C ILE A 17 5.78 -15.95 -12.74
N SER A 18 5.74 -17.22 -13.13
CA SER A 18 4.78 -18.20 -12.62
C SER A 18 5.50 -19.21 -11.74
N VAL A 19 5.04 -19.36 -10.50
CA VAL A 19 5.50 -20.46 -9.63
C VAL A 19 4.53 -21.62 -9.78
N VAL A 20 5.05 -22.81 -10.05
CA VAL A 20 4.23 -23.99 -10.31
C VAL A 20 4.65 -25.11 -9.37
N THR A 21 3.69 -25.62 -8.60
CA THR A 21 3.91 -26.83 -7.79
C THR A 21 3.70 -28.06 -8.66
N THR A 22 4.77 -28.76 -9.02
CA THR A 22 4.67 -29.99 -9.80
C THR A 22 5.87 -30.90 -9.55
N ASP A 23 5.72 -32.21 -9.75
CA ASP A 23 6.78 -33.20 -9.63
C ASP A 23 7.55 -33.39 -10.95
N LYS A 24 6.99 -32.86 -12.06
CA LYS A 24 7.51 -33.01 -13.44
C LYS A 24 7.20 -31.80 -14.30
N GLU A 25 7.99 -31.58 -15.34
CA GLU A 25 7.60 -30.65 -16.41
C GLU A 25 6.35 -31.16 -17.14
N LEU A 26 5.39 -30.25 -17.35
CA LEU A 26 4.11 -30.50 -18.01
C LEU A 26 4.06 -29.75 -19.34
N GLU A 27 3.33 -30.27 -20.32
CA GLU A 27 3.25 -29.71 -21.69
C GLU A 27 2.88 -28.21 -21.72
N PHE A 28 1.98 -27.78 -20.83
CA PHE A 28 1.59 -26.37 -20.77
C PHE A 28 2.74 -25.42 -20.40
N MET A 29 3.80 -25.92 -19.75
CA MET A 29 4.95 -25.10 -19.35
C MET A 29 5.78 -24.65 -20.56
N GLU A 30 5.87 -25.48 -21.59
CA GLU A 30 6.51 -25.09 -22.85
C GLU A 30 5.72 -23.96 -23.52
N LEU A 31 4.39 -24.08 -23.56
CA LEU A 31 3.50 -23.04 -24.08
C LEU A 31 3.62 -21.72 -23.30
N LEU A 32 3.83 -21.79 -21.98
CA LEU A 32 4.10 -20.61 -21.15
C LEU A 32 5.44 -19.98 -21.51
N LYS A 33 6.51 -20.78 -21.63
CA LYS A 33 7.85 -20.30 -22.02
C LYS A 33 7.81 -19.60 -23.39
N GLU A 34 7.08 -20.13 -24.37
CA GLU A 34 6.87 -19.51 -25.69
C GLU A 34 6.18 -18.13 -25.63
N ARG A 35 5.44 -17.85 -24.55
CA ARG A 35 4.74 -16.58 -24.31
C ARG A 35 5.49 -15.65 -23.36
N ASN A 36 6.81 -15.83 -23.19
CA ASN A 36 7.66 -15.04 -22.29
C ASN A 36 7.26 -15.15 -20.81
N VAL A 37 6.67 -16.28 -20.42
CA VAL A 37 6.39 -16.62 -19.02
C VAL A 37 7.54 -17.49 -18.50
N LYS A 38 8.27 -16.97 -17.51
CA LYS A 38 9.25 -17.73 -16.75
C LYS A 38 8.54 -18.62 -15.74
N VAL A 39 8.77 -19.91 -15.85
CA VAL A 39 8.19 -20.93 -14.97
C VAL A 39 9.23 -21.32 -13.94
N HIS A 40 8.91 -21.15 -12.66
CA HIS A 40 9.70 -21.60 -11.53
C HIS A 40 9.00 -22.80 -10.88
N LEU A 41 9.69 -23.94 -10.84
CA LEU A 41 9.16 -25.17 -10.27
C LEU A 41 9.45 -25.21 -8.77
N MET A 42 8.47 -25.65 -7.99
CA MET A 42 8.62 -25.92 -6.57
C MET A 42 7.93 -27.24 -6.23
N ASP A 43 8.46 -27.97 -5.26
CA ASP A 43 7.84 -29.24 -4.82
C ASP A 43 6.56 -29.00 -4.00
N ALA A 44 6.47 -27.83 -3.36
CA ALA A 44 5.31 -27.34 -2.62
C ALA A 44 5.37 -25.82 -2.50
N ILE A 45 4.22 -25.15 -2.32
CA ILE A 45 4.28 -23.70 -2.06
C ILE A 45 4.83 -23.43 -0.64
N PRO A 46 5.81 -22.52 -0.48
CA PRO A 46 6.27 -22.11 0.83
C PRO A 46 5.21 -21.34 1.63
N THR A 47 5.14 -21.62 2.92
CA THR A 47 4.22 -20.95 3.86
C THR A 47 4.84 -19.77 4.60
N ASP A 48 6.14 -19.55 4.41
CA ASP A 48 6.93 -18.47 4.99
C ASP A 48 7.59 -17.63 3.88
N ILE A 49 7.90 -16.37 4.19
CA ILE A 49 8.44 -15.43 3.20
C ILE A 49 9.90 -15.72 2.82
N GLU A 50 10.68 -16.33 3.73
CA GLU A 50 12.12 -16.54 3.55
C GLU A 50 12.43 -17.64 2.52
N SER A 51 11.50 -18.57 2.36
CA SER A 51 11.61 -19.69 1.41
C SER A 51 11.24 -19.32 -0.03
N TRP A 52 10.84 -18.08 -0.31
CA TRP A 52 10.56 -17.62 -1.67
C TRP A 52 11.83 -17.08 -2.35
N GLU A 53 12.28 -17.74 -3.41
CA GLU A 53 13.41 -17.27 -4.22
C GLU A 53 13.03 -16.14 -5.19
N VAL A 54 11.77 -16.08 -5.59
CA VAL A 54 11.22 -15.12 -6.56
C VAL A 54 9.84 -14.65 -6.12
N SER A 55 9.47 -13.42 -6.50
CA SER A 55 8.10 -12.93 -6.34
C SER A 55 7.26 -13.32 -7.55
N PRO A 56 6.25 -14.20 -7.41
CA PRO A 56 5.42 -14.61 -8.54
C PRO A 56 4.44 -13.51 -8.98
N ASP A 57 4.13 -13.47 -10.27
CA ASP A 57 2.96 -12.77 -10.81
C ASP A 57 1.70 -13.65 -10.74
N THR A 58 1.87 -14.97 -10.70
CA THR A 58 0.80 -15.95 -10.49
C THR A 58 1.37 -17.23 -9.88
N ILE A 59 0.54 -17.91 -9.11
CA ILE A 59 0.85 -19.22 -8.53
C ILE A 59 -0.02 -20.26 -9.21
N ILE A 60 0.56 -21.38 -9.62
CA ILE A 60 -0.13 -22.53 -10.21
C ILE A 60 0.07 -23.72 -9.28
N LEU A 61 -1.03 -24.21 -8.73
CA LEU A 61 -1.12 -25.33 -7.81
C LEU A 61 -1.55 -26.59 -8.53
N ASP A 62 -0.88 -27.70 -8.32
CA ASP A 62 -1.33 -29.01 -8.82
C ASP A 62 -1.96 -29.81 -7.68
N ASN A 63 -3.29 -29.98 -7.74
CA ASN A 63 -4.05 -30.70 -6.71
C ASN A 63 -3.68 -32.20 -6.64
N LYS A 64 -3.00 -32.78 -7.66
CA LYS A 64 -2.43 -34.14 -7.51
C LYS A 64 -1.33 -34.20 -6.46
N ILE A 65 -0.61 -33.10 -6.28
CA ILE A 65 0.65 -33.05 -5.55
C ILE A 65 0.42 -32.39 -4.20
N ASP A 66 -0.22 -31.24 -4.19
CA ASP A 66 -0.55 -30.51 -2.97
C ASP A 66 -2.03 -30.70 -2.62
N LYS A 67 -2.37 -31.84 -2.01
CA LYS A 67 -3.77 -32.10 -1.56
C LYS A 67 -4.25 -31.17 -0.43
N ASP A 68 -3.32 -30.55 0.30
CA ASP A 68 -3.58 -29.60 1.39
C ASP A 68 -3.30 -28.15 0.96
N TRP A 69 -3.49 -27.85 -0.33
CA TRP A 69 -3.18 -26.54 -0.88
C TRP A 69 -4.03 -25.41 -0.28
N GLU A 70 -5.24 -25.70 0.21
CA GLU A 70 -6.14 -24.72 0.84
C GLU A 70 -5.51 -24.14 2.12
N SER A 71 -5.06 -25.01 3.03
CA SER A 71 -4.38 -24.61 4.28
C SER A 71 -3.07 -23.85 4.02
N LYS A 72 -2.33 -24.28 2.98
CA LYS A 72 -1.11 -23.58 2.53
C LYS A 72 -1.44 -22.21 1.94
N LEU A 73 -2.51 -22.11 1.16
CA LEU A 73 -2.98 -20.85 0.59
C LEU A 73 -3.36 -19.87 1.70
N ASP A 74 -4.11 -20.31 2.71
CA ASP A 74 -4.43 -19.48 3.89
C ASP A 74 -3.18 -18.92 4.59
N SER A 75 -2.12 -19.72 4.64
CA SER A 75 -0.84 -19.31 5.23
C SER A 75 -0.15 -18.26 4.35
N ILE A 76 -0.14 -18.44 3.03
CA ILE A 76 0.43 -17.48 2.07
C ILE A 76 -0.36 -16.17 2.07
N ARG A 77 -1.68 -16.22 2.20
CA ARG A 77 -2.55 -15.04 2.22
C ARG A 77 -2.30 -14.14 3.45
N LYS A 78 -1.71 -14.68 4.52
CA LYS A 78 -1.26 -13.90 5.69
C LYS A 78 0.04 -13.13 5.43
N ILE A 79 0.79 -13.49 4.39
CA ILE A 79 2.00 -12.77 3.98
C ILE A 79 1.57 -11.58 3.12
N SER A 80 1.76 -10.36 3.63
CA SER A 80 1.30 -9.12 2.98
C SER A 80 1.77 -8.96 1.53
N ALA A 81 2.95 -9.47 1.19
CA ALA A 81 3.50 -9.42 -0.18
C ALA A 81 2.76 -10.32 -1.17
N TYR A 82 2.13 -11.41 -0.70
CA TYR A 82 1.52 -12.45 -1.53
C TYR A 82 0.01 -12.54 -1.37
N LYS A 83 -0.56 -11.75 -0.44
CA LYS A 83 -1.98 -11.70 -0.10
C LYS A 83 -2.91 -11.60 -1.29
N ASP A 84 -2.55 -10.87 -2.35
CA ASP A 84 -3.43 -10.64 -3.49
C ASP A 84 -2.97 -11.33 -4.78
N ILE A 85 -1.88 -12.11 -4.75
CA ILE A 85 -1.37 -12.80 -5.95
C ILE A 85 -2.41 -13.80 -6.49
N PRO A 86 -2.69 -13.82 -7.80
CA PRO A 86 -3.62 -14.75 -8.38
C PRO A 86 -3.11 -16.19 -8.27
N VAL A 87 -4.03 -17.11 -7.98
CA VAL A 87 -3.74 -18.53 -7.81
C VAL A 87 -4.59 -19.34 -8.78
N ILE A 88 -3.98 -20.28 -9.48
CA ILE A 88 -4.64 -21.21 -10.40
C ILE A 88 -4.46 -22.62 -9.84
N VAL A 89 -5.54 -23.35 -9.63
CA VAL A 89 -5.48 -24.72 -9.14
C VAL A 89 -5.81 -25.67 -10.30
N LEU A 90 -4.86 -26.53 -10.64
CA LEU A 90 -5.01 -27.59 -11.61
C LEU A 90 -5.74 -28.76 -10.96
N ASN A 91 -6.91 -29.07 -11.49
CA ASN A 91 -7.73 -30.20 -11.03
C ASN A 91 -7.82 -31.28 -12.11
N ASN A 92 -7.99 -32.52 -11.68
CA ASN A 92 -8.03 -33.70 -12.57
C ASN A 92 -9.44 -34.09 -12.98
N ASP A 93 -10.42 -33.70 -12.16
CA ASP A 93 -11.81 -33.96 -12.42
C ASP A 93 -12.40 -32.86 -13.30
N GLU A 94 -13.51 -33.15 -13.98
CA GLU A 94 -14.27 -32.11 -14.67
C GLU A 94 -14.73 -31.05 -13.66
N VAL A 95 -14.15 -29.87 -13.77
CA VAL A 95 -14.53 -28.71 -12.96
C VAL A 95 -15.89 -28.23 -13.45
N GLN A 96 -16.92 -28.33 -12.61
CA GLN A 96 -18.24 -27.77 -12.92
C GLN A 96 -18.15 -26.24 -12.94
N ILE A 97 -18.88 -25.62 -13.85
CA ILE A 97 -18.88 -24.17 -14.01
C ILE A 97 -19.39 -23.49 -12.74
N GLU A 98 -20.36 -24.09 -12.06
CA GLU A 98 -20.88 -23.63 -10.76
C GLU A 98 -19.78 -23.56 -9.68
N ASP A 99 -18.86 -24.53 -9.61
CA ASP A 99 -17.76 -24.56 -8.63
C ASP A 99 -16.70 -23.48 -8.90
N VAL A 100 -16.54 -23.11 -10.18
CA VAL A 100 -15.69 -21.97 -10.57
C VAL A 100 -16.34 -20.67 -10.12
N PHE A 101 -17.63 -20.48 -10.36
CA PHE A 101 -18.35 -19.25 -10.04
C PHE A 101 -18.60 -19.05 -8.54
N SER A 102 -18.84 -20.12 -7.77
CA SER A 102 -18.99 -20.04 -6.31
C SER A 102 -17.70 -19.61 -5.61
N ASN A 103 -16.54 -19.97 -6.20
CA ASN A 103 -15.21 -19.64 -5.67
C ASN A 103 -14.55 -18.43 -6.35
N TRP A 104 -15.14 -17.88 -7.43
CA TRP A 104 -14.63 -16.70 -8.16
C TRP A 104 -14.67 -15.41 -7.33
N ASN A 105 -15.14 -15.44 -6.08
CA ASN A 105 -15.15 -14.26 -5.23
C ASN A 105 -13.77 -13.78 -4.71
N LYS A 106 -12.65 -14.34 -5.23
CA LYS A 106 -11.35 -13.69 -5.56
C LYS A 106 -10.09 -14.51 -5.21
N GLU A 107 -10.21 -15.74 -4.74
CA GLU A 107 -9.05 -16.37 -4.07
C GLU A 107 -8.23 -17.34 -4.94
N PHE A 108 -8.84 -18.02 -5.91
CA PHE A 108 -8.16 -18.90 -6.87
C PHE A 108 -9.07 -19.27 -8.05
N LEU A 109 -8.50 -19.86 -9.11
CA LEU A 109 -9.22 -20.31 -10.31
C LEU A 109 -8.93 -21.80 -10.58
N PHE A 110 -9.97 -22.63 -10.68
CA PHE A 110 -9.80 -24.03 -11.10
C PHE A 110 -9.66 -24.17 -12.61
N VAL A 111 -8.71 -25.01 -13.03
CA VAL A 111 -8.47 -25.33 -14.44
C VAL A 111 -8.21 -26.83 -14.58
N GLN A 112 -8.75 -27.45 -15.62
CA GLN A 112 -8.46 -28.86 -15.94
C GLN A 112 -6.97 -29.04 -16.26
N ARG A 113 -6.32 -29.98 -15.56
CA ARG A 113 -4.88 -30.26 -15.67
C ARG A 113 -4.46 -30.70 -17.06
N GLU A 114 -5.29 -31.47 -17.75
CA GLU A 114 -5.00 -32.00 -19.08
C GLU A 114 -5.20 -30.96 -20.20
N ASN A 115 -5.78 -29.79 -19.90
CA ASN A 115 -6.13 -28.80 -20.90
C ASN A 115 -5.12 -27.64 -20.94
N SER A 116 -3.96 -27.89 -21.56
CA SER A 116 -2.85 -26.94 -21.67
C SER A 116 -3.26 -25.56 -22.23
N LYS A 117 -4.21 -25.51 -23.17
CA LYS A 117 -4.72 -24.23 -23.72
C LYS A 117 -5.54 -23.46 -22.71
N SER A 118 -6.36 -24.13 -21.90
CA SER A 118 -7.14 -23.49 -20.84
C SER A 118 -6.24 -22.97 -19.72
N ILE A 119 -5.19 -23.73 -19.36
CA ILE A 119 -4.17 -23.29 -18.39
C ILE A 119 -3.48 -22.02 -18.88
N LEU A 120 -3.02 -22.01 -20.14
CA LEU A 120 -2.40 -20.83 -20.75
C LEU A 120 -3.34 -19.61 -20.71
N ARG A 121 -4.62 -19.78 -21.10
CA ARG A 121 -5.60 -18.68 -21.08
C ARG A 121 -5.85 -18.16 -19.66
N ALA A 122 -5.95 -19.06 -18.68
CA ALA A 122 -6.10 -18.71 -17.28
C ALA A 122 -4.91 -17.89 -16.76
N VAL A 123 -3.67 -18.34 -17.03
CA VAL A 123 -2.44 -17.61 -16.65
C VAL A 123 -2.41 -16.23 -17.29
N MET A 124 -2.65 -16.13 -18.60
CA MET A 124 -2.61 -14.85 -19.30
C MET A 124 -3.69 -13.87 -18.80
N ALA A 125 -4.91 -14.36 -18.55
CA ALA A 125 -6.01 -13.54 -18.05
C ALA A 125 -5.76 -13.06 -16.61
N THR A 126 -5.34 -13.95 -15.72
CA THR A 126 -5.08 -13.63 -14.31
C THR A 126 -3.91 -12.68 -14.15
N VAL A 127 -2.80 -12.88 -14.89
CA VAL A 127 -1.65 -11.97 -14.86
C VAL A 127 -2.00 -10.61 -15.46
N LYS A 128 -2.73 -10.54 -16.58
CA LYS A 128 -3.20 -9.27 -17.16
C LYS A 128 -4.05 -8.49 -16.15
N TYR A 129 -4.97 -9.19 -15.50
CA TYR A 129 -5.83 -8.61 -14.47
C TYR A 129 -5.01 -8.13 -13.25
N TRP A 130 -4.10 -8.95 -12.74
CA TRP A 130 -3.22 -8.64 -11.62
C TRP A 130 -2.36 -7.41 -11.87
N LYS A 131 -1.68 -7.34 -13.02
CA LYS A 131 -0.87 -6.17 -13.40
C LYS A 131 -1.72 -4.91 -13.50
N ARG A 132 -2.93 -5.01 -14.08
CA ARG A 132 -3.87 -3.87 -14.15
C ARG A 132 -4.29 -3.42 -12.75
N LEU A 133 -4.71 -4.34 -11.88
CA LEU A 133 -5.08 -4.05 -10.51
C LEU A 133 -3.94 -3.36 -9.75
N ASN A 134 -2.73 -3.91 -9.79
CA ASN A 134 -1.56 -3.33 -9.13
C ASN A 134 -1.25 -1.93 -9.66
N SER A 135 -1.38 -1.69 -10.97
CA SER A 135 -1.19 -0.36 -11.54
C SER A 135 -2.22 0.65 -11.01
N VAL A 136 -3.48 0.23 -10.84
CA VAL A 136 -4.57 1.06 -10.31
C VAL A 136 -4.35 1.31 -8.82
N LEU A 137 -3.98 0.28 -8.06
CA LEU A 137 -3.68 0.38 -6.65
C LEU A 137 -2.50 1.32 -6.40
N LEU A 138 -1.41 1.19 -7.16
CA LEU A 138 -0.24 2.06 -7.07
C LEU A 138 -0.61 3.52 -7.35
N LYS A 139 -1.36 3.78 -8.43
CA LYS A 139 -1.86 5.13 -8.76
C LYS A 139 -2.74 5.69 -7.64
N THR A 140 -3.62 4.87 -7.08
CA THR A 140 -4.51 5.27 -5.98
C THR A 140 -3.69 5.64 -4.74
N ASN A 141 -2.70 4.83 -4.37
CA ASN A 141 -1.81 5.11 -3.25
C ASN A 141 -0.99 6.40 -3.48
N GLN A 142 -0.51 6.63 -4.71
CA GLN A 142 0.16 7.88 -5.07
C GLN A 142 -0.76 9.09 -4.94
N LEU A 143 -2.00 9.00 -5.45
CA LEU A 143 -2.99 10.07 -5.35
C LEU A 143 -3.35 10.36 -3.89
N ASN A 144 -3.57 9.34 -3.07
CA ASN A 144 -3.83 9.49 -1.63
C ASN A 144 -2.66 10.17 -0.91
N ARG A 145 -1.40 9.82 -1.27
CA ARG A 145 -0.21 10.50 -0.73
C ARG A 145 -0.15 11.96 -1.15
N ILE A 146 -0.43 12.28 -2.42
CA ILE A 146 -0.42 13.67 -2.91
C ILE A 146 -1.51 14.48 -2.21
N LEU A 147 -2.72 13.93 -2.07
CA LEU A 147 -3.84 14.60 -1.43
C LEU A 147 -3.54 14.89 0.05
N SER A 148 -3.04 13.88 0.77
CA SER A 148 -2.56 14.03 2.15
C SER A 148 -1.48 15.11 2.27
N THR A 149 -0.50 15.09 1.37
CA THR A 149 0.57 16.08 1.31
C THR A 149 0.02 17.49 1.10
N ASN A 150 -0.95 17.66 0.20
CA ASN A 150 -1.58 18.94 -0.07
C ASN A 150 -2.32 19.49 1.16
N TYR A 151 -3.06 18.64 1.88
CA TYR A 151 -3.68 19.06 3.14
C TYR A 151 -2.64 19.55 4.15
N LEU A 152 -1.53 18.82 4.31
CA LEU A 152 -0.48 19.21 5.25
C LEU A 152 0.28 20.47 4.82
N ILE A 153 0.50 20.69 3.52
CA ILE A 153 1.10 21.94 3.01
C ILE A 153 0.18 23.13 3.28
N LEU A 154 -1.13 22.97 3.07
CA LEU A 154 -2.10 24.02 3.36
C LEU A 154 -2.17 24.34 4.86
N ASP A 155 -2.10 23.31 5.72
CA ASP A 155 -2.02 23.45 7.17
C ASP A 155 -0.78 24.25 7.59
N ALA A 156 0.41 23.83 7.11
CA ALA A 156 1.67 24.52 7.39
C ALA A 156 1.69 25.96 6.86
N LYS A 157 1.07 26.23 5.70
CA LYS A 157 0.90 27.59 5.16
C LYS A 157 0.05 28.44 6.09
N ASN A 158 -1.07 27.92 6.58
CA ASN A 158 -1.94 28.65 7.51
C ASN A 158 -1.20 28.94 8.83
N GLU A 159 -0.51 27.96 9.41
CA GLU A 159 0.28 28.17 10.63
C GLU A 159 1.36 29.26 10.44
N CYS A 160 2.01 29.30 9.27
CA CYS A 160 2.97 30.35 8.93
C CYS A 160 2.31 31.74 8.86
N LEU A 161 1.17 31.84 8.17
CA LEU A 161 0.42 33.09 8.06
C LEU A 161 -0.09 33.59 9.43
N GLU A 162 -0.54 32.68 10.30
CA GLU A 162 -0.90 33.01 11.68
C GLU A 162 0.29 33.55 12.48
N LYS A 163 1.48 32.94 12.36
CA LYS A 163 2.69 33.46 13.01
C LYS A 163 3.08 34.84 12.50
N VAL A 164 2.96 35.08 11.19
CA VAL A 164 3.19 36.41 10.60
C VAL A 164 2.18 37.41 11.14
N GLN A 165 0.90 37.05 11.19
CA GLN A 165 -0.15 37.91 11.76
C GLN A 165 0.11 38.24 13.24
N GLN A 166 0.57 37.27 14.03
CA GLN A 166 0.96 37.49 15.42
C GLN A 166 2.13 38.48 15.55
N GLN A 167 3.15 38.37 14.70
CA GLN A 167 4.27 39.32 14.68
C GLN A 167 3.82 40.71 14.25
N LEU A 168 2.93 40.83 13.25
CA LEU A 168 2.35 42.10 12.83
C LEU A 168 1.53 42.75 13.95
N ASN A 169 0.73 41.97 14.68
CA ASN A 169 -0.02 42.44 15.85
C ASN A 169 0.89 42.99 16.95
N GLN A 170 2.07 42.40 17.17
CA GLN A 170 3.06 42.95 18.11
C GLN A 170 3.60 44.30 17.61
N LEU A 171 3.84 44.43 16.31
CA LEU A 171 4.33 45.66 15.70
C LEU A 171 3.29 46.79 15.73
N HIS A 172 1.98 46.49 15.62
CA HIS A 172 0.91 47.49 15.78
C HIS A 172 0.97 48.26 17.11
N THR A 173 1.59 47.69 18.15
CA THR A 173 1.75 48.35 19.45
C THR A 173 2.90 49.35 19.51
N ILE A 174 3.76 49.40 18.49
CA ILE A 174 5.06 50.11 18.53
C ILE A 174 5.12 51.27 17.51
N ILE A 175 4.19 51.36 16.55
CA ILE A 175 4.39 52.17 15.32
C ILE A 175 3.47 53.41 15.21
N THR A 176 3.96 54.45 14.50
CA THR A 176 3.28 55.70 14.13
C THR A 176 2.04 55.53 13.23
N PRO A 177 1.10 56.50 13.24
CA PRO A 177 -0.18 56.43 12.51
C PRO A 177 -0.08 56.22 11.00
N GLU A 178 0.97 56.71 10.32
CA GLU A 178 1.11 56.57 8.86
C GLU A 178 1.37 55.12 8.41
N ILE A 179 2.17 54.36 9.16
CA ILE A 179 2.54 52.97 8.81
C ILE A 179 1.41 52.00 9.15
N LYS A 180 0.55 52.36 10.11
CA LYS A 180 -0.61 51.56 10.53
C LYS A 180 -1.55 51.23 9.37
N LYS A 181 -1.73 52.15 8.41
CA LYS A 181 -2.61 51.94 7.26
C LYS A 181 -2.08 50.90 6.28
N GLU A 182 -0.77 50.85 6.04
CA GLU A 182 -0.17 49.82 5.19
C GLU A 182 -0.13 48.45 5.89
N LEU A 183 0.06 48.43 7.21
CA LEU A 183 -0.04 47.20 8.01
C LEU A 183 -1.44 46.57 7.96
N LEU A 184 -2.51 47.39 8.06
CA LEU A 184 -3.88 46.89 7.95
C LEU A 184 -4.16 46.22 6.61
N LYS A 185 -3.59 46.74 5.50
CA LYS A 185 -3.70 46.07 4.19
C LYS A 185 -3.02 44.71 4.17
N ILE A 186 -1.90 44.57 4.88
CA ILE A 186 -1.21 43.27 5.00
C ILE A 186 -2.03 42.31 5.87
N ASP A 187 -2.65 42.81 6.95
CA ASP A 187 -3.55 42.02 7.78
C ASP A 187 -4.76 41.51 7.00
N ASP A 188 -5.37 42.37 6.17
CA ASP A 188 -6.49 42.00 5.29
C ASP A 188 -6.06 40.93 4.27
N LEU A 189 -4.88 41.10 3.64
CA LEU A 189 -4.33 40.09 2.72
C LEU A 189 -4.05 38.75 3.40
N ILE A 190 -3.58 38.76 4.65
CA ILE A 190 -3.38 37.54 5.44
C ILE A 190 -4.72 36.91 5.81
N ALA A 191 -5.70 37.71 6.26
CA ALA A 191 -7.04 37.24 6.60
C ALA A 191 -7.76 36.62 5.40
N ASP A 192 -7.63 37.21 4.21
CA ASP A 192 -8.19 36.68 2.96
C ASP A 192 -7.56 35.34 2.55
N ASN A 193 -6.29 35.12 2.89
CA ASN A 193 -5.56 33.88 2.57
C ASN A 193 -5.63 32.81 3.66
N LEU A 194 -5.95 33.20 4.90
CA LEU A 194 -6.24 32.30 6.01
C LEU A 194 -7.64 31.71 5.85
N LYS A 195 -7.71 30.56 5.17
CA LYS A 195 -8.93 29.76 5.23
C LYS A 195 -9.02 29.12 6.62
N LYS A 196 -10.08 29.39 7.38
CA LYS A 196 -10.39 28.84 8.72
C LYS A 196 -10.57 27.30 8.77
N GLY A 197 -10.24 26.57 7.70
CA GLY A 197 -10.32 25.12 7.70
C GLY A 197 -9.11 24.54 8.41
N ASP A 198 -9.36 23.70 9.42
CA ASP A 198 -8.34 22.84 10.03
C ASP A 198 -7.92 21.78 8.98
N HIS A 199 -6.93 22.12 8.16
CA HIS A 199 -6.45 21.24 7.10
C HIS A 199 -5.81 19.97 7.67
N TYR A 200 -5.31 20.02 8.90
CA TYR A 200 -4.91 18.82 9.62
C TYR A 200 -6.09 17.88 9.93
N GLN A 201 -7.27 18.39 10.29
CA GLN A 201 -8.48 17.55 10.42
C GLN A 201 -8.88 16.91 9.09
N LEU A 202 -8.75 17.63 7.96
CA LEU A 202 -8.98 17.05 6.64
C LEU A 202 -7.97 15.95 6.31
N PHE A 203 -6.69 16.18 6.61
CA PHE A 203 -5.67 15.12 6.52
C PHE A 203 -6.04 13.92 7.39
N LYS A 204 -6.44 14.14 8.66
CA LYS A 204 -6.77 13.06 9.60
C LYS A 204 -7.97 12.25 9.11
N ALA A 205 -9.04 12.91 8.68
CA ALA A 205 -10.23 12.25 8.16
C ALA A 205 -9.91 11.39 6.93
N HIS A 206 -9.15 11.94 5.98
CA HIS A 206 -8.71 11.19 4.80
C HIS A 206 -7.75 10.05 5.17
N PHE A 207 -6.85 10.27 6.13
CA PHE A 207 -5.95 9.23 6.64
C PHE A 207 -6.74 8.08 7.27
N GLU A 208 -7.79 8.35 8.05
CA GLU A 208 -8.65 7.33 8.66
C GLU A 208 -9.51 6.59 7.63
N GLU A 209 -9.87 7.23 6.51
CA GLU A 209 -10.54 6.59 5.38
C GLU A 209 -9.63 5.61 4.63
N VAL A 210 -8.36 5.98 4.42
CA VAL A 210 -7.36 5.16 3.72
C VAL A 210 -6.76 4.08 4.65
N HIS A 211 -6.64 4.39 5.94
CA HIS A 211 -6.11 3.51 6.98
C HIS A 211 -7.11 3.31 8.14
N PRO A 212 -8.25 2.65 7.89
CA PRO A 212 -9.20 2.28 8.93
C PRO A 212 -8.53 1.61 10.12
N LEU A 213 -9.06 1.86 11.32
CA LEU A 213 -8.63 1.25 12.59
C LEU A 213 -7.16 1.48 13.00
N PHE A 214 -6.33 2.14 12.19
CA PHE A 214 -4.90 2.33 12.48
C PHE A 214 -4.65 2.95 13.86
N TYR A 215 -5.32 4.07 14.17
CA TYR A 215 -5.18 4.71 15.48
C TYR A 215 -5.72 3.85 16.62
N LYS A 216 -6.81 3.10 16.39
CA LYS A 216 -7.36 2.17 17.40
C LYS A 216 -6.38 1.05 17.71
N LYS A 217 -5.75 0.46 16.69
CA LYS A 217 -4.73 -0.59 16.83
C LYS A 217 -3.49 -0.07 17.55
N LEU A 218 -3.02 1.15 17.23
CA LEU A 218 -1.91 1.78 17.94
C LEU A 218 -2.22 2.04 19.42
N LEU A 219 -3.40 2.58 19.71
CA LEU A 219 -3.82 2.85 21.09
C LEU A 219 -4.05 1.56 21.88
N ALA A 220 -4.47 0.48 21.24
CA ALA A 220 -4.55 -0.84 21.88
C ALA A 220 -3.17 -1.40 22.29
N ILE A 221 -2.09 -0.99 21.63
CA ILE A 221 -0.72 -1.35 22.02
C ILE A 221 -0.26 -0.48 23.19
N ASN A 222 -0.52 0.82 23.12
CA ASN A 222 -0.21 1.76 24.19
C ASN A 222 -1.23 2.92 24.22
N GLU A 223 -2.04 2.98 25.27
CA GLU A 223 -3.08 3.99 25.44
C GLU A 223 -2.51 5.39 25.79
N ASP A 224 -1.25 5.47 26.26
CA ASP A 224 -0.54 6.71 26.63
C ASP A 224 0.12 7.43 25.43
N LEU A 225 -0.23 7.03 24.21
CA LEU A 225 0.20 7.73 23.00
C LEU A 225 -0.49 9.09 22.92
N SER A 226 0.32 10.15 22.89
CA SER A 226 -0.21 11.51 22.73
C SER A 226 -0.69 11.77 21.30
N ASN A 227 -1.49 12.81 21.10
CA ASN A 227 -1.89 13.25 19.75
C ASN A 227 -0.68 13.49 18.82
N ASN A 228 0.44 13.98 19.35
CA ASN A 228 1.67 14.15 18.57
C ASN A 228 2.34 12.83 18.21
N ASP A 229 2.24 11.82 19.07
CA ASP A 229 2.72 10.47 18.78
C ASP A 229 1.88 9.81 17.68
N LEU A 230 0.55 9.95 17.75
CA LEU A 230 -0.38 9.49 16.72
C LEU A 230 -0.17 10.22 15.38
N LYS A 231 0.03 11.56 15.41
CA LYS A 231 0.35 12.37 14.22
C LYS A 231 1.66 11.91 13.59
N LEU A 232 2.70 11.69 14.38
CA LEU A 232 3.99 11.16 13.90
C LEU A 232 3.82 9.75 13.30
N ALA A 233 3.09 8.86 13.96
CA ALA A 233 2.85 7.50 13.47
C ALA A 233 2.11 7.51 12.12
N ALA A 234 1.12 8.39 11.96
CA ALA A 234 0.42 8.57 10.68
C ALA A 234 1.38 9.05 9.59
N PHE A 235 2.27 10.00 9.87
CA PHE A 235 3.26 10.44 8.88
C PHE A 235 4.26 9.34 8.50
N LEU A 236 4.66 8.50 9.46
CA LEU A 236 5.49 7.33 9.19
C LEU A 236 4.74 6.31 8.31
N LYS A 237 3.44 6.08 8.57
CA LYS A 237 2.57 5.19 7.78
C LYS A 237 2.38 5.68 6.35
N MET A 238 2.29 6.99 6.14
CA MET A 238 2.26 7.63 4.82
C MET A 238 3.63 7.64 4.11
N ASN A 239 4.64 7.02 4.71
CA ASN A 239 6.01 6.94 4.21
C ASN A 239 6.70 8.30 4.01
N PHE A 240 6.37 9.31 4.82
CA PHE A 240 7.10 10.58 4.80
C PHE A 240 8.49 10.42 5.39
N ASN A 241 9.49 11.05 4.79
CA ASN A 241 10.86 11.08 5.29
C ASN A 241 10.99 12.08 6.46
N ASN A 242 12.14 12.05 7.16
CA ASN A 242 12.31 12.88 8.37
C ASN A 242 12.30 14.39 8.08
N SER A 243 12.65 14.81 6.86
CA SER A 243 12.60 16.22 6.45
C SER A 243 11.15 16.66 6.16
N GLU A 244 10.37 15.84 5.47
CA GLU A 244 8.92 16.06 5.26
C GLU A 244 8.18 16.10 6.61
N ILE A 245 8.47 15.15 7.51
CA ILE A 245 7.90 15.12 8.87
C ILE A 245 8.29 16.38 9.66
N SER A 246 9.56 16.80 9.57
CA SER A 246 10.06 18.01 10.23
C SER A 246 9.27 19.25 9.79
N PHE A 247 9.02 19.37 8.49
CA PHE A 247 8.21 20.43 7.91
C PHE A 247 6.75 20.39 8.42
N PHE A 248 6.07 19.24 8.32
CA PHE A 248 4.66 19.11 8.72
C PHE A 248 4.40 19.15 10.22
N MET A 249 5.40 18.82 11.05
CA MET A 249 5.30 18.92 12.51
C MET A 249 5.76 20.28 13.05
N GLY A 250 6.36 21.14 12.22
CA GLY A 250 6.91 22.43 12.68
C GLY A 250 8.06 22.30 13.68
N ILE A 251 8.79 21.18 13.68
CA ILE A 251 9.93 20.92 14.58
C ILE A 251 11.20 20.63 13.80
N SER A 252 12.37 20.73 14.43
CA SER A 252 13.64 20.41 13.77
C SER A 252 13.78 18.92 13.45
N ILE A 253 14.63 18.57 12.47
CA ILE A 253 14.96 17.16 12.14
C ILE A 253 15.49 16.42 13.38
N ALA A 254 16.27 17.08 14.24
CA ALA A 254 16.73 16.50 15.50
C ALA A 254 15.56 16.25 16.48
N GLY A 255 14.56 17.14 16.50
CA GLY A 255 13.30 16.95 17.21
C GLY A 255 12.51 15.75 16.70
N VAL A 256 12.42 15.57 15.37
CA VAL A 256 11.79 14.39 14.76
C VAL A 256 12.50 13.11 15.19
N LYS A 257 13.84 13.07 15.14
CA LYS A 257 14.61 11.89 15.60
C LYS A 257 14.33 11.56 17.07
N LYS A 258 14.27 12.57 17.95
CA LYS A 258 13.89 12.37 19.35
C LYS A 258 12.45 11.87 19.50
N ALA A 259 11.51 12.41 18.72
CA ALA A 259 10.11 11.97 18.74
C ALA A 259 9.98 10.51 18.27
N ILE A 260 10.69 10.11 17.21
CA ILE A 260 10.80 8.72 16.74
C ILE A 260 11.35 7.81 17.84
N GLN A 261 12.41 8.23 18.55
CA GLN A 261 12.97 7.42 19.65
C GLN A 261 11.98 7.26 20.81
N ARG A 262 11.27 8.32 21.19
CA ARG A 262 10.22 8.24 22.21
C ARG A 262 9.09 7.30 21.77
N LEU A 263 8.64 7.42 20.53
CA LEU A 263 7.60 6.55 19.98
C LEU A 263 8.02 5.08 19.96
N ARG A 264 9.29 4.79 19.64
CA ARG A 264 9.85 3.42 19.75
C ARG A 264 9.72 2.85 21.14
N VAL A 265 10.15 3.60 22.15
CA VAL A 265 10.09 3.16 23.55
C VAL A 265 8.65 2.96 24.00
N LYS A 266 7.74 3.87 23.64
CA LYS A 266 6.31 3.73 23.95
C LYS A 266 5.67 2.49 23.31
N LEU A 267 6.10 2.11 22.11
CA LEU A 267 5.61 0.93 21.41
C LEU A 267 6.34 -0.36 21.79
N GLY A 268 7.27 -0.33 22.75
CA GLY A 268 7.96 -1.52 23.26
C GLY A 268 8.96 -2.15 22.29
N LEU A 269 9.42 -1.41 21.28
CA LEU A 269 10.31 -1.93 20.23
C LEU A 269 11.75 -2.14 20.74
N GLN A 270 12.32 -3.30 20.40
CA GLN A 270 13.72 -3.66 20.66
C GLN A 270 14.69 -2.80 19.82
N PRO A 271 15.97 -2.72 20.21
CA PRO A 271 16.96 -1.89 19.52
C PRO A 271 17.13 -2.22 18.03
N GLN A 272 17.03 -3.51 17.67
CA GLN A 272 17.19 -3.99 16.30
C GLN A 272 15.92 -3.80 15.45
N GLU A 273 14.77 -3.55 16.07
CA GLU A 273 13.50 -3.41 15.36
C GLU A 273 13.33 -2.02 14.73
N SER A 274 12.88 -2.00 13.47
CA SER A 274 12.59 -0.77 12.75
C SER A 274 11.19 -0.26 13.09
N LEU A 275 11.09 0.94 13.66
CA LEU A 275 9.80 1.60 13.90
C LEU A 275 8.98 1.71 12.62
N ARG A 276 9.61 2.08 11.50
CA ARG A 276 8.89 2.22 10.23
C ARG A 276 8.28 0.89 9.81
N GLN A 277 9.06 -0.19 9.87
CA GLN A 277 8.57 -1.52 9.51
C GLN A 277 7.40 -1.92 10.41
N PHE A 278 7.53 -1.73 11.72
CA PHE A 278 6.45 -1.97 12.67
C PHE A 278 5.18 -1.16 12.35
N ILE A 279 5.30 0.13 12.04
CA ILE A 279 4.15 0.95 11.66
C ILE A 279 3.51 0.44 10.35
N PHE A 280 4.30 -0.07 9.40
CA PHE A 280 3.77 -0.66 8.18
C PHE A 280 3.00 -1.96 8.43
N THR A 281 3.42 -2.80 9.39
CA THR A 281 2.73 -4.06 9.73
C THR A 281 1.40 -3.86 10.45
N ILE A 282 1.13 -2.66 11.00
CA ILE A 282 -0.20 -2.31 11.50
C ILE A 282 -1.14 -2.16 10.29
N GLU A 283 -1.70 -3.28 9.85
CA GLU A 283 -2.62 -3.33 8.70
C GLU A 283 -3.92 -2.55 8.97
N VAL A 284 -4.65 -2.30 7.88
CA VAL A 284 -6.03 -1.78 7.86
C VAL A 284 -6.96 -2.74 8.62
#